data_AF-A0A2G5TN18-F1
#
_entry.id   AF-A0A2G5TN18-F1
#
_cell.length_a   1.000
_cell.length_b   1.000
_cell.length_c   1.000
_cell.angle_alpha   90.00
_cell.angle_beta   90.00
_cell.angle_gamma   90.00
#
_symmetry.space_group_name_H-M   'P 1'
#
loop_
_entity.id
_entity.type
_entity.pdbx_description
1 polymer ?
#
loop_
_entity_poly.entity_id
_entity_poly.type
_entity_poly.pdbx_seq_one_letter_code
_entity_poly.pdbx_strand_id
1 'polypeptide(L)'
;MVTMLLSFYTGVYACTISMLAVQFLYRYWAVFEKDFLERYNLSFSEISSLALVTYNADGSLRWFNILCTFNMTAIMLFQYTIIIYCAIWMYHGMEEKLRSLSLSLRNLHKQLFKTLILQIATPTISLFSPVFFIIYLPFFDLKVDLPTGIFLAAFTIYPAMDAMIVMYVVADYKKAAKRILLKIVEKVYNWLDGSDGDETIKEMNANIPAVLNAH
;
A
#
# COMPACT_ATOMS: atom_id res chain seq x y z
N MET A 1 -22.64 -17.25 -16.75
CA MET A 1 -21.64 -18.15 -16.14
C MET A 1 -20.52 -17.37 -15.47
N VAL A 2 -19.73 -16.57 -16.22
CA VAL A 2 -18.62 -15.76 -15.66
C VAL A 2 -19.10 -14.79 -14.57
N THR A 3 -20.23 -14.11 -14.76
CA THR A 3 -20.81 -13.20 -13.76
C THR A 3 -21.21 -13.90 -12.46
N MET A 4 -21.76 -15.11 -12.53
CA MET A 4 -22.11 -15.87 -11.32
C MET A 4 -20.87 -16.36 -10.57
N LEU A 5 -19.84 -16.79 -11.30
CA LEU A 5 -18.55 -17.15 -10.71
C LEU A 5 -17.88 -15.94 -10.04
N LEU A 6 -17.99 -14.75 -10.66
CA LEU A 6 -17.47 -13.50 -10.10
C LEU A 6 -18.22 -13.07 -8.84
N SER A 7 -19.55 -13.19 -8.82
CA SER A 7 -20.37 -12.89 -7.64
C SER A 7 -20.09 -13.85 -6.49
N PHE A 8 -19.94 -15.14 -6.79
CA PHE A 8 -19.57 -16.13 -5.78
C PHE A 8 -18.17 -15.87 -5.20
N TYR A 9 -17.19 -15.59 -6.07
CA TYR A 9 -15.84 -15.23 -5.67
C TYR A 9 -15.80 -13.96 -4.80
N THR A 10 -16.52 -12.92 -5.21
CA THR A 10 -16.66 -11.67 -4.44
C THR A 10 -17.28 -11.94 -3.07
N GLY A 11 -18.27 -12.83 -2.98
CA GLY A 11 -18.89 -13.24 -1.72
C GLY A 11 -17.92 -13.94 -0.77
N VAL A 12 -17.16 -14.91 -1.26
CA VAL A 12 -16.14 -15.63 -0.46
C VAL A 12 -15.05 -14.67 0.03
N TYR A 13 -14.59 -13.76 -0.84
CA TYR A 13 -13.58 -12.76 -0.52
C TYR A 13 -14.09 -11.71 0.50
N ALA A 14 -15.35 -11.29 0.37
CA ALA A 14 -15.99 -10.39 1.33
C ALA A 14 -16.15 -11.03 2.71
N CYS A 15 -16.51 -12.31 2.78
CA CYS A 15 -16.59 -13.05 4.04
C CYS A 15 -15.23 -13.17 4.74
N THR A 16 -14.15 -13.44 3.98
CA THR A 16 -12.78 -13.52 4.53
C THR A 16 -12.26 -12.17 5.00
N ILE A 17 -12.49 -11.09 4.24
CA ILE A 17 -12.17 -9.72 4.69
C ILE A 17 -12.99 -9.34 5.93
N SER A 18 -14.27 -9.71 6.00
CA SER A 18 -15.12 -9.44 7.16
C SER A 18 -14.61 -10.15 8.41
N MET A 19 -14.15 -11.41 8.29
CA MET A 19 -13.52 -12.12 9.40
C MET A 19 -12.21 -11.44 9.86
N LEU A 20 -11.39 -10.94 8.94
CA LEU A 20 -10.19 -10.15 9.28
C LEU A 20 -10.57 -8.83 9.99
N ALA A 21 -11.60 -8.14 9.50
CA ALA A 21 -12.10 -6.92 10.12
C ALA A 21 -12.59 -7.16 11.56
N VAL A 22 -13.26 -8.29 11.83
CA VAL A 22 -13.65 -8.68 13.20
C VAL A 22 -12.43 -8.89 14.10
N GLN A 23 -11.36 -9.51 13.59
CA GLN A 23 -10.10 -9.66 14.32
C GLN A 23 -9.45 -8.30 14.65
N PHE A 24 -9.47 -7.36 13.71
CA PHE A 24 -9.00 -5.99 13.94
C PHE A 24 -9.89 -5.22 14.92
N LEU A 25 -11.22 -5.40 14.86
CA LEU A 25 -12.17 -4.76 15.77
C LEU A 25 -11.97 -5.25 17.21
N TYR A 26 -11.82 -6.56 17.38
CA TYR A 26 -11.46 -7.18 18.65
C TYR A 26 -10.15 -6.62 19.19
N ARG A 27 -9.14 -6.44 18.32
CA ARG A 27 -7.85 -5.84 18.67
C ARG A 27 -7.96 -4.37 19.05
N TYR A 28 -8.77 -3.59 18.33
CA TYR A 28 -9.07 -2.20 18.67
C TYR A 28 -9.70 -2.12 20.06
N TRP A 29 -10.70 -2.95 20.33
CA TRP A 29 -11.37 -2.98 21.63
C TRP A 29 -10.41 -3.38 22.76
N ALA A 30 -9.59 -4.41 22.54
CA ALA A 30 -8.55 -4.82 23.49
C ALA A 30 -7.48 -3.74 23.74
N VAL A 31 -7.17 -2.89 22.76
CA VAL A 31 -6.19 -1.81 22.91
C VAL A 31 -6.77 -0.61 23.68
N PHE A 32 -8.03 -0.28 23.44
CA PHE A 32 -8.66 0.92 24.01
C PHE A 32 -9.36 0.66 25.34
N GLU A 33 -9.65 -0.59 25.69
CA GLU A 33 -10.30 -0.97 26.94
C GLU A 33 -9.29 -1.64 27.89
N LYS A 34 -8.76 -0.86 28.84
CA LYS A 34 -7.76 -1.35 29.81
C LYS A 34 -8.31 -2.49 30.69
N ASP A 35 -9.60 -2.43 31.01
CA ASP A 35 -10.32 -3.48 31.76
C ASP A 35 -10.33 -4.81 31.01
N PHE A 36 -10.29 -4.80 29.67
CA PHE A 36 -10.21 -6.00 28.85
C PHE A 36 -8.84 -6.67 28.96
N LEU A 37 -7.76 -5.88 29.01
CA LEU A 37 -6.39 -6.40 29.14
C LEU A 37 -6.10 -6.95 30.53
N GLU A 38 -6.57 -6.29 31.58
CA GLU A 38 -6.44 -6.78 32.96
C GLU A 38 -7.24 -8.07 33.19
N ARG A 39 -8.44 -8.19 32.60
CA ARG A 39 -9.30 -9.36 32.77
C ARG A 39 -8.77 -10.62 32.09
N TYR A 40 -7.91 -10.48 31.09
CA TYR A 40 -7.27 -11.57 30.36
C TYR A 40 -5.74 -11.67 30.57
N ASN A 41 -5.16 -10.77 31.37
CA ASN A 41 -3.74 -10.72 31.72
C ASN A 41 -2.78 -10.63 30.50
N LEU A 42 -3.11 -9.77 29.53
CA LEU A 42 -2.39 -9.65 28.24
C LEU A 42 -1.56 -8.36 28.13
N SER A 43 -0.32 -8.43 27.60
CA SER A 43 0.50 -7.23 27.32
C SER A 43 0.33 -6.69 25.90
N PHE A 44 0.61 -5.40 25.68
CA PHE A 44 0.46 -4.72 24.39
C PHE A 44 1.35 -5.31 23.27
N SER A 45 2.51 -5.86 23.66
CA SER A 45 3.43 -6.58 22.76
C SER A 45 2.85 -7.93 22.32
N GLU A 46 2.22 -8.67 23.25
CA GLU A 46 1.54 -9.94 22.97
C GLU A 46 0.32 -9.78 22.08
N ILE A 47 -0.40 -8.65 22.14
CA ILE A 47 -1.53 -8.34 21.23
C ILE A 47 -1.05 -8.18 19.77
N SER A 48 0.15 -7.62 19.57
CA SER A 48 0.76 -7.52 18.23
C SER A 48 1.32 -8.84 17.73
N SER A 49 1.81 -9.67 18.66
CA SER A 49 2.10 -11.08 18.40
C SER A 49 0.82 -11.87 18.10
N LEU A 50 -0.34 -11.49 18.66
CA LEU A 50 -1.62 -12.21 18.53
C LEU A 50 -2.15 -12.30 17.09
N ALA A 51 -1.85 -11.31 16.26
CA ALA A 51 -2.12 -11.36 14.82
C ALA A 51 -1.30 -12.45 14.09
N LEU A 52 -0.26 -12.97 14.75
CA LEU A 52 0.66 -14.00 14.30
C LEU A 52 0.60 -15.28 15.18
N VAL A 53 -0.29 -15.35 16.17
CA VAL A 53 -0.16 -16.30 17.29
C VAL A 53 -0.48 -17.74 16.87
N THR A 54 0.60 -18.49 16.71
CA THR A 54 0.64 -19.96 16.69
C THR A 54 0.59 -20.56 18.10
N TYR A 55 0.95 -19.79 19.15
CA TYR A 55 1.10 -20.29 20.52
C TYR A 55 0.26 -19.52 21.56
N ASN A 56 -0.34 -20.27 22.49
CA ASN A 56 -0.93 -19.76 23.73
C ASN A 56 0.18 -19.43 24.77
N ALA A 57 -0.17 -18.68 25.83
CA ALA A 57 0.77 -18.34 26.92
C ALA A 57 1.32 -19.56 27.70
N ASP A 58 0.67 -20.72 27.57
CA ASP A 58 1.09 -22.02 28.11
C ASP A 58 2.04 -22.79 27.16
N GLY A 59 2.39 -22.23 26.01
CA GLY A 59 3.19 -22.90 24.98
C GLY A 59 2.41 -23.92 24.13
N SER A 60 1.09 -24.04 24.28
CA SER A 60 0.27 -24.92 23.43
C SER A 60 -0.04 -24.28 22.08
N LEU A 61 -0.07 -25.10 21.03
CA LEU A 61 -0.39 -24.65 19.68
C LEU A 61 -1.89 -24.33 19.55
N ARG A 62 -2.22 -23.13 19.08
CA ARG A 62 -3.61 -22.73 18.79
C ARG A 62 -4.03 -23.28 17.44
N TRP A 63 -4.42 -24.56 17.42
CA TRP A 63 -4.82 -25.28 16.21
C TRP A 63 -5.84 -24.56 15.33
N PHE A 64 -6.81 -23.86 15.92
CA PHE A 64 -7.79 -23.07 15.16
C PHE A 64 -7.16 -21.89 14.40
N ASN A 65 -6.22 -21.18 15.02
CA ASN A 65 -5.50 -20.08 14.39
C ASN A 65 -4.59 -20.59 13.29
N ILE A 66 -3.89 -21.70 13.54
CA ILE A 66 -3.02 -22.35 12.55
C ILE A 66 -3.85 -22.79 11.35
N LEU A 67 -4.99 -23.46 11.59
CA LEU A 67 -5.90 -23.89 10.53
C LEU A 67 -6.45 -22.69 9.74
N CYS A 68 -6.79 -21.59 10.41
CA CYS A 68 -7.22 -20.35 9.78
C CYS A 68 -6.12 -19.73 8.91
N THR A 69 -4.88 -19.67 9.40
CA THR A 69 -3.72 -19.17 8.65
C THR A 69 -3.43 -20.03 7.43
N PHE A 70 -3.49 -21.36 7.55
CA PHE A 70 -3.35 -22.27 6.40
C PHE A 70 -4.50 -22.09 5.40
N ASN A 71 -5.74 -21.95 5.88
CA ASN A 71 -6.90 -21.73 5.03
C ASN A 71 -6.80 -20.41 4.24
N MET A 72 -6.45 -19.30 4.92
CA MET A 72 -6.20 -18.01 4.28
C MET A 72 -5.07 -18.09 3.25
N THR A 73 -3.97 -18.78 3.57
CA THR A 73 -2.85 -18.99 2.64
C THR A 73 -3.28 -19.78 1.41
N ALA A 74 -4.08 -20.82 1.58
CA ALA A 74 -4.61 -21.62 0.48
C ALA A 74 -5.55 -20.81 -0.43
N ILE A 75 -6.45 -20.01 0.14
CA ILE A 75 -7.35 -19.11 -0.61
C ILE A 75 -6.53 -18.09 -1.41
N MET A 76 -5.52 -17.48 -0.78
CA MET A 76 -4.64 -16.51 -1.44
C MET A 76 -3.90 -17.15 -2.62
N LEU A 77 -3.31 -18.34 -2.44
CA LEU A 77 -2.60 -19.05 -3.52
C LEU A 77 -3.52 -19.40 -4.70
N PHE A 78 -4.75 -19.86 -4.41
CA PHE A 78 -5.74 -20.15 -5.44
C PHE A 78 -6.10 -18.89 -6.25
N GLN A 79 -6.35 -17.78 -5.56
CA GLN A 79 -6.61 -16.49 -6.19
C GLN A 79 -5.44 -16.01 -7.06
N TYR A 80 -4.22 -16.09 -6.56
CA TYR A 80 -3.02 -15.74 -7.34
C TYR A 80 -2.90 -16.57 -8.61
N THR A 81 -3.23 -17.86 -8.54
CA THR A 81 -3.20 -18.77 -9.69
C THR A 81 -4.20 -18.34 -10.77
N ILE A 82 -5.42 -17.96 -10.37
CA ILE A 82 -6.43 -17.43 -11.30
C ILE A 82 -5.96 -16.12 -11.94
N ILE A 83 -5.42 -15.20 -11.14
CA ILE A 83 -4.93 -13.90 -11.63
C ILE A 83 -3.82 -14.11 -12.66
N ILE A 84 -2.85 -14.98 -12.37
CA ILE A 84 -1.76 -15.31 -13.30
C ILE A 84 -2.30 -15.93 -14.58
N TYR A 85 -3.23 -16.89 -14.48
CA TYR A 85 -3.88 -17.49 -15.64
C TYR A 85 -4.59 -16.43 -16.52
N CYS A 86 -5.37 -15.56 -15.90
CA CYS A 86 -6.05 -14.46 -16.58
C CYS A 86 -5.06 -13.47 -17.21
N ALA A 87 -3.95 -13.16 -16.54
CA ALA A 87 -2.92 -12.28 -17.06
C ALA A 87 -2.23 -12.89 -18.30
N ILE A 88 -1.89 -14.18 -18.26
CA ILE A 88 -1.29 -14.88 -19.41
C ILE A 88 -2.28 -14.91 -20.58
N TRP A 89 -3.53 -15.28 -20.32
CA TRP A 89 -4.58 -15.30 -21.34
C TRP A 89 -4.78 -13.92 -21.98
N MET A 90 -4.82 -12.87 -21.16
CA MET A 90 -4.93 -11.49 -21.61
C MET A 90 -3.71 -11.06 -22.42
N TYR A 91 -2.50 -11.44 -22.00
CA TYR A 91 -1.27 -11.12 -22.74
C TYR A 91 -1.30 -11.69 -24.17
N HIS A 92 -1.84 -12.89 -24.35
CA HIS A 92 -1.93 -13.54 -25.66
C HIS A 92 -3.09 -12.98 -26.51
N GLY A 93 -4.28 -12.76 -25.93
CA GLY A 93 -5.47 -12.36 -26.67
C GLY A 93 -5.63 -10.86 -26.94
N MET A 94 -4.83 -10.00 -26.30
CA MET A 94 -4.99 -8.55 -26.36
C MET A 94 -4.67 -7.95 -27.74
N GLU A 95 -3.75 -8.53 -28.52
CA GLU A 95 -3.38 -8.03 -29.85
C GLU A 95 -4.57 -7.96 -30.81
N GLU A 96 -5.38 -9.02 -30.89
CA GLU A 96 -6.52 -9.11 -31.80
C GLU A 96 -7.67 -8.20 -31.37
N LYS A 97 -7.93 -8.09 -30.06
CA LYS A 97 -8.99 -7.24 -29.50
C LYS A 97 -8.66 -5.75 -29.63
N LEU A 98 -7.38 -5.37 -29.59
CA LEU A 98 -6.95 -3.97 -29.70
C LEU A 98 -6.71 -3.51 -31.16
N ARG A 99 -6.77 -4.40 -32.16
CA ARG A 99 -6.57 -4.05 -33.58
C ARG A 99 -7.61 -3.08 -34.13
N SER A 100 -8.82 -3.06 -33.56
CA SER A 100 -9.90 -2.14 -33.94
C SER A 100 -9.76 -0.73 -33.35
N LEU A 101 -8.79 -0.52 -32.44
CA LEU A 101 -8.58 0.76 -31.76
C LEU A 101 -7.48 1.58 -32.43
N SER A 102 -7.47 2.88 -32.14
CA SER A 102 -6.39 3.77 -32.60
C SER A 102 -5.03 3.33 -32.03
N LEU A 103 -3.96 3.59 -32.78
CA LEU A 103 -2.59 3.22 -32.37
C LEU A 103 -2.20 3.81 -31.00
N SER A 104 -2.64 5.04 -30.71
CA SER A 104 -2.41 5.69 -29.42
C SER A 104 -3.09 4.93 -28.27
N LEU A 105 -4.38 4.60 -28.43
CA LEU A 105 -5.16 3.91 -27.40
C LEU A 105 -4.71 2.46 -27.19
N ARG A 106 -4.27 1.78 -28.25
CA ARG A 106 -3.66 0.44 -28.18
C ARG A 106 -2.37 0.45 -27.37
N ASN A 107 -1.49 1.41 -27.61
CA ASN A 107 -0.25 1.55 -26.87
C ASN A 107 -0.50 1.89 -25.39
N LEU A 108 -1.51 2.71 -25.10
CA LEU A 108 -1.93 3.00 -23.73
C LEU A 108 -2.42 1.73 -23.01
N HIS A 109 -3.31 0.95 -23.61
CA HIS A 109 -3.80 -0.30 -22.99
C HIS A 109 -2.67 -1.30 -22.72
N LYS A 110 -1.71 -1.44 -23.64
CA LYS A 110 -0.51 -2.28 -23.40
C LYS A 110 0.32 -1.79 -22.21
N GLN A 111 0.49 -0.47 -22.08
CA GLN A 111 1.21 0.12 -20.95
C GLN A 111 0.44 -0.07 -19.63
N LEU A 112 -0.88 0.12 -19.63
CA LEU A 112 -1.72 -0.11 -18.46
C LEU A 112 -1.69 -1.58 -18.04
N PHE A 113 -1.74 -2.52 -19.00
CA PHE A 113 -1.63 -3.95 -18.70
C PHE A 113 -0.26 -4.33 -18.11
N LYS A 114 0.84 -3.85 -18.71
CA LYS A 114 2.19 -4.04 -18.16
C LYS A 114 2.31 -3.46 -16.75
N THR A 115 1.72 -2.28 -16.53
CA THR A 115 1.68 -1.63 -15.23
C THR A 115 0.91 -2.49 -14.24
N LEU A 116 -0.27 -2.99 -14.61
CA LEU A 116 -1.10 -3.86 -13.77
C LEU A 116 -0.33 -5.12 -13.32
N ILE A 117 0.42 -5.76 -14.22
CA ILE A 117 1.29 -6.90 -13.85
C ILE A 117 2.34 -6.47 -12.81
N LEU A 118 2.98 -5.32 -13.01
CA LEU A 118 3.99 -4.80 -12.09
C LEU A 118 3.38 -4.42 -10.72
N GLN A 119 2.16 -3.87 -10.71
CA GLN A 119 1.40 -3.55 -9.50
C GLN A 119 0.99 -4.80 -8.73
N ILE A 120 0.69 -5.91 -9.41
CA ILE A 120 0.40 -7.19 -8.75
C ILE A 120 1.70 -7.82 -8.21
N ALA A 121 2.79 -7.76 -8.97
CA ALA A 121 4.07 -8.35 -8.58
C ALA A 121 4.72 -7.62 -7.39
N THR A 122 4.63 -6.28 -7.35
CA THR A 122 5.28 -5.44 -6.34
C THR A 122 4.91 -5.81 -4.90
N PRO A 123 3.64 -5.76 -4.46
CA PRO A 123 3.26 -6.13 -3.09
C PRO A 123 3.51 -7.61 -2.81
N THR A 124 3.49 -8.48 -3.83
CA THR A 124 3.82 -9.90 -3.67
C THR A 124 5.27 -10.11 -3.24
N ILE A 125 6.19 -9.40 -3.86
CA ILE A 125 7.62 -9.50 -3.56
C ILE A 125 7.96 -8.68 -2.31
N SER A 126 7.44 -7.45 -2.19
CA SER A 126 7.85 -6.53 -1.13
C SER A 126 7.08 -6.68 0.18
N LEU A 127 5.84 -7.19 0.16
CA LEU A 127 4.99 -7.34 1.36
C LEU A 127 4.70 -8.80 1.67
N PHE A 128 4.12 -9.55 0.72
CA PHE A 128 3.65 -10.89 1.01
C PHE A 128 4.78 -11.89 1.22
N SER A 129 5.92 -11.74 0.53
CA SER A 129 7.10 -12.56 0.79
C SER A 129 7.64 -12.39 2.22
N PRO A 130 7.97 -11.18 2.73
CA PRO A 130 8.44 -11.03 4.11
C PRO A 130 7.37 -11.41 5.15
N VAL A 131 6.09 -11.15 4.89
CA VAL A 131 4.99 -11.58 5.77
C VAL A 131 4.90 -13.11 5.85
N PHE A 132 4.99 -13.80 4.71
CA PHE A 132 5.01 -15.26 4.66
C PHE A 132 6.15 -15.81 5.52
N PHE A 133 7.37 -15.30 5.36
CA PHE A 133 8.49 -15.72 6.20
C PHE A 133 8.20 -15.51 7.69
N ILE A 134 7.69 -14.35 8.09
CA ILE A 134 7.37 -14.04 9.50
C ILE A 134 6.27 -14.97 10.05
N ILE A 135 5.22 -15.27 9.28
CA ILE A 135 4.12 -16.16 9.69
C ILE A 135 4.60 -17.60 9.91
N TYR A 136 5.50 -18.09 9.06
CA TYR A 136 5.95 -19.48 9.11
C TYR A 136 7.19 -19.69 9.99
N LEU A 137 7.93 -18.63 10.35
CA LEU A 137 9.12 -18.68 11.21
C LEU A 137 8.89 -19.38 12.57
N PRO A 138 7.76 -19.18 13.27
CA PRO A 138 7.48 -19.86 14.55
C PRO A 138 7.39 -21.38 14.44
N PHE A 139 7.17 -21.95 13.25
CA PHE A 139 7.14 -23.40 13.05
C PHE A 139 8.53 -24.03 12.95
N PHE A 140 9.58 -23.23 12.73
CA PHE A 140 10.95 -23.70 12.60
C PHE A 140 11.76 -23.63 13.91
N ASP A 141 11.13 -23.22 15.01
CA ASP A 141 11.74 -23.09 16.36
C ASP A 141 13.03 -22.23 16.37
N LEU A 142 13.14 -21.30 15.42
CA LEU A 142 14.29 -20.40 15.30
C LEU A 142 14.10 -19.21 16.24
N LYS A 143 14.96 -19.10 17.27
CA LYS A 143 15.05 -17.90 18.13
C LYS A 143 15.66 -16.74 17.35
N VAL A 144 14.83 -16.04 16.57
CA VAL A 144 15.22 -14.81 15.88
C VAL A 144 14.38 -13.66 16.41
N ASP A 145 15.03 -12.72 17.10
CA ASP A 145 14.42 -11.46 17.51
C ASP A 145 14.23 -10.57 16.28
N LEU A 146 13.13 -10.78 15.56
CA LEU A 146 12.77 -9.95 14.41
C LEU A 146 12.05 -8.69 14.87
N PRO A 147 12.50 -7.48 14.48
CA PRO A 147 11.81 -6.23 14.75
C PRO A 147 10.56 -6.11 13.85
N THR A 148 9.52 -6.88 14.17
CA THR A 148 8.24 -6.94 13.43
C THR A 148 7.57 -5.58 13.26
N GLY A 149 7.79 -4.65 14.19
CA GLY A 149 7.31 -3.27 14.11
C GLY A 149 7.83 -2.49 12.90
N ILE A 150 9.10 -2.69 12.50
CA ILE A 150 9.69 -2.00 11.33
C ILE A 150 9.10 -2.56 10.03
N PHE A 151 8.90 -3.87 9.95
CA PHE A 151 8.26 -4.52 8.80
C PHE A 151 6.81 -4.07 8.62
N LEU A 152 6.04 -4.01 9.72
CA LEU A 152 4.67 -3.50 9.71
C LEU A 152 4.61 -2.02 9.29
N ALA A 153 5.56 -1.20 9.76
CA ALA A 153 5.67 0.20 9.34
C ALA A 153 6.00 0.32 7.84
N ALA A 154 6.89 -0.52 7.31
CA ALA A 154 7.23 -0.53 5.90
C ALA A 154 6.03 -0.82 4.98
N PHE A 155 4.99 -1.51 5.49
CA PHE A 155 3.76 -1.74 4.73
C PHE A 155 3.01 -0.45 4.42
N THR A 156 3.08 0.56 5.28
CA THR A 156 2.39 1.84 5.04
C THR A 156 2.86 2.57 3.77
N ILE A 157 4.02 2.19 3.23
CA ILE A 157 4.62 2.78 2.02
C ILE A 157 4.06 2.11 0.74
N TYR A 158 3.42 0.94 0.82
CA TYR A 158 2.97 0.22 -0.37
C TYR A 158 2.00 1.00 -1.27
N PRO A 159 1.00 1.76 -0.75
CA PRO A 159 0.07 2.49 -1.61
C PRO A 159 0.80 3.58 -2.40
N ALA A 160 1.81 4.20 -1.77
CA ALA A 160 2.65 5.19 -2.41
C ALA A 160 3.53 4.55 -3.50
N MET A 161 4.10 3.37 -3.24
CA MET A 161 4.88 2.62 -4.24
C MET A 161 4.03 2.22 -5.45
N ASP A 162 2.80 1.75 -5.23
CA ASP A 162 1.87 1.38 -6.30
C ASP A 162 1.53 2.58 -7.20
N ALA A 163 1.18 3.71 -6.58
CA ALA A 163 0.93 4.96 -7.30
C ALA A 163 2.19 5.45 -8.07
N MET A 164 3.36 5.31 -7.45
CA MET A 164 4.64 5.71 -8.06
C MET A 164 4.97 4.85 -9.30
N ILE A 165 4.71 3.55 -9.26
CA ILE A 165 4.89 2.64 -10.39
C ILE A 165 4.05 3.08 -11.59
N VAL A 166 2.76 3.36 -11.37
CA VAL A 166 1.85 3.83 -12.44
C VAL A 166 2.34 5.15 -13.05
N MET A 167 2.76 6.08 -12.18
CA MET A 167 3.23 7.41 -12.58
C MET A 167 4.50 7.34 -13.45
N TYR A 168 5.40 6.39 -13.20
CA TYR A 168 6.66 6.25 -13.95
C TYR A 168 6.56 5.38 -15.19
N VAL A 169 5.76 4.31 -15.17
CA VAL A 169 5.69 3.32 -16.26
C VAL A 169 4.80 3.78 -17.41
N VAL A 170 3.71 4.47 -17.12
CA VAL A 170 2.77 4.95 -18.14
C VAL A 170 3.26 6.29 -18.70
N ALA A 171 3.55 6.34 -20.00
CA ALA A 171 4.19 7.50 -20.62
C ALA A 171 3.34 8.78 -20.52
N ASP A 172 2.01 8.65 -20.60
CA ASP A 172 1.11 9.80 -20.51
C ASP A 172 1.04 10.36 -19.08
N TYR A 173 1.00 9.49 -18.05
CA TYR A 173 1.11 9.92 -16.66
C TYR A 173 2.46 10.54 -16.36
N LYS A 174 3.56 9.95 -16.85
CA LYS A 174 4.90 10.53 -16.72
C LYS A 174 4.99 11.93 -17.32
N LYS A 175 4.44 12.13 -18.52
CA LYS A 175 4.40 13.45 -19.19
C LYS A 175 3.51 14.44 -18.44
N ALA A 176 2.38 14.00 -17.89
CA ALA A 176 1.50 14.84 -17.08
C ALA A 176 2.18 15.25 -15.77
N ALA A 177 2.79 14.31 -15.06
CA ALA A 177 3.54 14.54 -13.82
C ALA A 177 4.67 15.55 -14.04
N LYS A 178 5.48 15.38 -15.09
CA LYS A 178 6.54 16.34 -15.42
C LYS A 178 5.99 17.75 -15.67
N ARG A 179 4.86 17.88 -16.37
CA ARG A 179 4.21 19.17 -16.63
C ARG A 179 3.71 19.83 -15.34
N ILE A 180 3.08 19.07 -14.45
CA ILE A 180 2.60 19.57 -13.16
C ILE A 180 3.79 20.01 -12.29
N LEU A 181 4.84 19.20 -12.22
CA LEU A 181 6.01 19.46 -11.40
C LEU A 181 6.76 20.71 -11.88
N LEU A 182 6.91 20.90 -13.19
CA LEU A 182 7.47 22.14 -13.76
C LEU A 182 6.65 23.37 -13.39
N LYS A 183 5.31 23.31 -13.48
CA LYS A 183 4.44 24.43 -13.07
C LYS A 183 4.57 24.76 -11.58
N ILE A 184 4.73 23.75 -10.73
CA ILE A 184 4.93 23.96 -9.29
C ILE A 184 6.29 24.62 -9.05
N VAL A 185 7.36 24.12 -9.68
CA VAL A 185 8.70 24.70 -9.56
C VAL A 185 8.71 26.14 -10.04
N GLU A 186 8.09 26.44 -11.18
CA GLU A 186 7.97 27.80 -11.72
C GLU A 186 7.19 28.71 -10.76
N LYS A 187 6.09 28.21 -10.17
CA LYS A 187 5.33 28.96 -9.17
C LYS A 187 6.12 29.22 -7.89
N VAL A 188 6.90 28.26 -7.42
CA VAL A 188 7.76 28.40 -6.23
C VAL A 188 8.91 29.37 -6.52
N TYR A 189 9.54 29.28 -7.68
CA TYR A 189 10.60 30.19 -8.11
C TYR A 189 10.08 31.64 -8.16
N ASN A 190 8.92 31.87 -8.78
CA ASN A 190 8.31 33.20 -8.84
C ASN A 190 7.88 33.74 -7.47
N TRP A 191 7.53 32.85 -6.52
CA TRP A 191 7.23 33.24 -5.14
C TRP A 191 8.47 33.69 -4.37
N LEU A 192 9.60 33.01 -4.58
CA LEU A 192 10.87 33.38 -3.95
C LEU A 192 11.40 34.71 -4.51
N ASP A 193 11.40 34.87 -5.83
CA ASP A 193 11.84 36.10 -6.50
C ASP A 193 10.95 37.31 -6.16
N GLY A 194 9.63 37.09 -6.04
CA GLY A 194 8.69 38.13 -5.61
C GLY A 194 8.81 38.51 -4.13
N SER A 195 9.31 37.62 -3.27
CA SER A 195 9.52 37.90 -1.84
C SER A 195 10.72 38.82 -1.61
N ASP A 196 11.83 38.58 -2.32
CA ASP A 196 13.03 39.43 -2.23
C ASP A 196 12.77 40.84 -2.79
N GLY A 197 11.97 40.95 -3.86
CA GLY A 197 11.57 42.23 -4.44
C GLY A 197 10.69 43.09 -3.52
N ASP A 198 9.72 42.50 -2.81
CA ASP A 198 8.81 43.23 -1.92
C ASP A 198 9.50 43.68 -0.62
N GLU A 199 10.42 42.89 -0.07
CA GLU A 199 11.22 43.28 1.10
C GLU A 199 12.13 44.46 0.78
N THR A 200 12.82 44.43 -0.36
CA THR A 200 13.72 45.52 -0.79
C THR A 200 12.96 46.84 -1.03
N ILE A 201 11.76 46.77 -1.63
CA ILE A 201 10.93 47.95 -1.88
C ILE A 201 10.35 48.51 -0.57
N LYS A 202 9.99 47.65 0.40
CA LYS A 202 9.55 48.09 1.72
C LYS A 202 10.66 48.78 2.51
N GLU A 203 11.88 48.25 2.50
CA GLU A 203 13.02 48.89 3.17
C GLU A 203 13.37 50.24 2.54
N MET A 204 13.36 50.33 1.21
CA MET A 204 13.56 51.61 0.51
C MET A 204 12.50 52.63 0.93
N ASN A 205 11.22 52.26 0.90
CA ASN A 205 10.13 53.16 1.28
C ASN A 205 10.14 53.55 2.76
N ALA A 206 10.60 52.67 3.65
CA ALA A 206 10.77 52.98 5.07
C ALA A 206 11.89 53.98 5.33
N ASN A 207 12.95 53.96 4.52
CA ASN A 207 14.12 54.83 4.67
C ASN A 207 13.97 56.21 3.99
N ILE A 208 13.10 56.36 2.99
CA ILE A 208 12.82 57.64 2.30
C ILE A 208 12.45 58.79 3.28
N PRO A 209 11.49 58.63 4.23
CA PRO A 209 11.15 59.70 5.16
C PRO A 209 12.25 60.02 6.18
N ALA A 210 13.15 59.07 6.47
CA ALA A 210 14.31 59.31 7.33
C ALA A 210 15.39 60.18 6.65
N VAL A 211 15.56 60.02 5.34
CA VAL A 211 16.50 60.83 4.54
C VAL A 211 15.96 62.25 4.28
N LEU A 212 14.65 62.39 4.10
CA LEU A 212 14.01 63.70 3.87
C LEU A 212 13.97 64.63 5.10
N ASN A 213 14.06 64.09 6.32
CA ASN A 213 14.08 64.86 7.56
C ASN A 213 15.49 65.18 8.08
N ALA A 214 16.54 64.79 7.35
CA ALA A 214 17.94 64.99 7.74
C ALA A 214 18.57 66.26 7.12
N HIS A 215 17.77 67.14 6.50
CA HIS A 215 18.24 68.30 5.75
C HIS A 215 17.65 69.63 6.23
#